data_AF-A0A1W2CWB2-F1
#
_entry.id   AF-A0A1W2CWB2-F1
#
_cell.length_a   1.000
_cell.length_b   1.000
_cell.length_c   1.000
_cell.angle_alpha   90.00
_cell.angle_beta   90.00
_cell.angle_gamma   90.00
#
_symmetry.space_group_name_H-M   'P 1'
#
loop_
_entity.id
_entity.type
_entity.pdbx_description
1 polymer ?
#
loop_
_entity_poly.entity_id
_entity_poly.type
_entity_poly.pdbx_seq_one_letter_code
_entity_poly.pdbx_strand_id
1 'polypeptide(L)'
;MLDRSHALPLAAQARELGISRCAVYDKPAPACQADLTLMRRIDELHLDFPFAGSRMMQGLLMGDGFAVGRRHVVTLMKRMGIEALYRKPNTSKPAPGYKIYPYLLRGLTVDRPNQVWAMDITCIPMARGFVYLAAVVDWFSRKVLAWRLSITLGTDFCIEALEEALARF
;
A
#
# COMPACT_ATOMS: atom_id res chain seq x y z
N MET A 1 -27.46 9.86 12.60
CA MET A 1 -26.81 8.64 13.11
C MET A 1 -26.20 8.81 14.50
N LEU A 2 -26.19 10.01 15.08
CA LEU A 2 -26.09 10.24 16.52
C LEU A 2 -27.29 11.11 16.90
N ASP A 3 -27.93 10.83 18.03
CA ASP A 3 -29.13 11.54 18.46
C ASP A 3 -28.94 12.18 19.83
N ARG A 4 -29.21 13.48 19.92
CA ARG A 4 -29.12 14.24 21.18
C ARG A 4 -30.30 13.99 22.11
N SER A 5 -31.44 13.52 21.59
CA SER A 5 -32.60 13.13 22.40
C SER A 5 -32.53 11.70 22.93
N HIS A 6 -31.53 10.91 22.56
CA HIS A 6 -31.39 9.54 23.01
C HIS A 6 -30.93 9.45 24.48
N ALA A 7 -31.32 8.38 25.17
CA ALA A 7 -31.01 8.16 26.58
C ALA A 7 -29.50 8.04 26.88
N LEU A 8 -28.71 7.60 25.89
CA LEU A 8 -27.25 7.53 26.00
C LEU A 8 -26.61 8.90 25.67
N PRO A 9 -25.61 9.37 26.44
CA PRO A 9 -24.81 10.52 26.08
C PRO A 9 -24.12 10.34 24.70
N LEU A 10 -23.92 11.42 23.95
CA LEU A 10 -23.27 11.39 22.63
C LEU A 10 -21.90 10.68 22.65
N ALA A 11 -21.15 10.81 23.75
CA ALA A 11 -19.87 10.13 23.92
C ALA A 11 -20.00 8.60 24.06
N ALA A 12 -21.10 8.12 24.65
CA ALA A 12 -21.41 6.70 24.72
C ALA A 12 -21.85 6.18 23.34
N GLN A 13 -22.75 6.89 22.65
CA GLN A 13 -23.18 6.52 21.31
C GLN A 13 -21.99 6.46 20.31
N ALA A 14 -21.06 7.42 20.38
CA ALA A 14 -19.87 7.40 19.53
C ALA A 14 -18.95 6.21 19.79
N ARG A 15 -18.83 5.79 21.06
CA ARG A 15 -18.05 4.60 21.45
C ARG A 15 -18.66 3.32 20.88
N GLU A 16 -19.97 3.16 21.01
CA GLU A 16 -20.70 2.00 20.48
C GLU A 16 -20.61 1.91 18.94
N LEU A 17 -20.60 3.06 18.26
CA LEU A 17 -20.45 3.13 16.81
C LEU A 17 -18.97 3.05 16.34
N GLY A 18 -18.00 2.96 17.25
CA GLY A 18 -16.57 2.94 16.91
C GLY A 18 -16.04 4.26 16.30
N ILE A 19 -16.73 5.39 16.56
CA ILE A 19 -16.36 6.71 16.03
C ILE A 19 -15.64 7.51 17.13
N SER A 20 -14.60 8.25 16.76
CA SER A 20 -13.89 9.12 17.72
C SER A 20 -14.83 10.20 18.29
N ARG A 21 -14.71 10.50 19.58
CA ARG A 21 -15.50 11.56 20.24
C ARG A 21 -15.30 12.92 19.55
N CYS A 22 -14.10 13.22 19.06
CA CYS A 22 -13.81 14.49 18.39
C CYS A 22 -14.62 14.64 17.08
N ALA A 23 -14.74 13.57 16.29
CA ALA A 23 -15.50 13.58 15.05
C ALA A 23 -17.00 13.86 15.24
N VAL A 24 -17.55 13.64 16.44
CA VAL A 24 -18.95 13.98 16.78
C VAL A 24 -19.18 15.49 16.81
N TYR A 25 -18.16 16.24 17.25
CA TYR A 25 -18.25 17.69 17.42
C TYR A 25 -17.62 18.44 16.25
N ASP A 26 -16.76 17.77 15.47
CA ASP A 26 -16.16 18.33 14.29
C ASP A 26 -17.23 18.55 13.21
N LYS A 27 -17.53 19.83 12.94
CA LYS A 27 -18.46 20.22 11.87
C LYS A 27 -17.60 20.56 10.65
N PRO A 28 -17.72 19.81 9.54
CA PRO A 28 -16.96 20.14 8.34
C PRO A 28 -17.32 21.55 7.88
N ALA A 29 -16.37 22.47 7.99
CA ALA A 29 -16.54 23.82 7.48
C ALA A 29 -16.49 23.79 5.94
N PRO A 30 -17.38 24.51 5.25
CA PRO A 30 -17.27 24.66 3.81
C PRO A 30 -15.90 25.28 3.46
N ALA A 31 -15.36 24.91 2.30
CA ALA A 31 -14.16 25.55 1.78
C ALA A 31 -14.43 27.04 1.60
N CYS A 32 -13.45 27.89 1.94
CA CYS A 32 -13.58 29.32 1.69
C CYS A 32 -13.58 29.59 0.17
N GLN A 33 -14.06 30.75 -0.27
CA GLN A 33 -14.11 31.06 -1.70
C GLN A 33 -12.74 30.98 -2.38
N ALA A 34 -11.67 31.40 -1.71
CA ALA A 34 -10.31 31.28 -2.23
C ALA A 34 -9.90 29.81 -2.42
N ASP A 35 -10.24 28.93 -1.47
CA ASP A 35 -10.00 27.49 -1.59
C ASP A 35 -10.83 26.88 -2.72
N LEU A 36 -12.08 27.30 -2.90
CA LEU A 36 -12.92 26.83 -4.01
C LEU A 36 -12.31 27.20 -5.37
N THR A 37 -11.76 28.41 -5.52
CA THR A 37 -11.04 28.82 -6.73
C THR A 37 -9.81 27.95 -6.96
N LEU A 38 -9.00 27.70 -5.92
CA LEU A 38 -7.83 26.82 -6.00
C LEU A 38 -8.24 25.38 -6.33
N MET A 39 -9.29 24.85 -5.71
CA MET A 39 -9.79 23.50 -5.93
C MET A 39 -10.26 23.33 -7.38
N ARG A 40 -10.99 24.29 -7.95
CA ARG A 40 -11.38 24.26 -9.37
C ARG A 40 -10.15 24.20 -10.28
N ARG A 41 -9.14 25.02 -10.01
CA ARG A 41 -7.93 25.02 -10.82
C ARG A 41 -7.11 23.73 -10.67
N ILE A 42 -7.04 23.17 -9.47
CA ILE A 42 -6.41 21.88 -9.20
C ILE A 42 -7.11 20.77 -9.99
N ASP A 43 -8.45 20.79 -10.06
CA ASP A 43 -9.24 19.80 -10.81
C ASP A 43 -8.91 19.85 -12.31
N GLU A 44 -8.92 21.04 -12.91
CA GLU A 44 -8.52 21.26 -14.31
C GLU A 44 -7.09 20.78 -14.57
N LEU A 45 -6.14 21.20 -13.73
CA LEU A 45 -4.73 20.80 -13.87
C LEU A 45 -4.53 19.30 -13.66
N HIS A 46 -5.37 18.63 -12.86
CA HIS A 46 -5.28 17.20 -12.67
C HIS A 46 -5.73 16.42 -13.92
N LEU A 47 -6.69 16.94 -14.69
CA LEU A 47 -7.10 16.34 -15.96
C LEU A 47 -5.97 16.44 -17.00
N ASP A 48 -5.28 17.57 -17.07
CA ASP A 48 -4.16 17.77 -18.00
C ASP A 48 -2.89 17.03 -17.55
N PHE A 49 -2.63 17.02 -16.24
CA PHE A 49 -1.42 16.48 -15.62
C PHE A 49 -1.75 15.49 -14.49
N PRO A 50 -2.29 14.29 -14.79
CA PRO A 50 -2.73 13.33 -13.78
C PRO A 50 -1.60 12.82 -12.88
N PHE A 51 -0.34 12.94 -13.32
CA PHE A 51 0.86 12.59 -12.56
C PHE A 51 1.36 13.71 -11.62
N ALA A 52 0.74 14.89 -11.64
CA ALA A 52 1.18 16.04 -10.85
C ALA A 52 0.84 15.86 -9.36
N GLY A 53 1.84 15.42 -8.59
CA GLY A 53 1.75 15.45 -7.12
C GLY A 53 1.81 16.88 -6.56
N SER A 54 1.51 17.02 -5.26
CA SER A 54 1.42 18.32 -4.57
C SER A 54 2.56 19.31 -4.81
N ARG A 55 3.80 18.83 -5.03
CA ARG A 55 4.95 19.69 -5.32
C ARG A 55 4.89 20.29 -6.72
N MET A 56 4.55 19.48 -7.72
CA MET A 56 4.38 19.95 -9.10
C MET A 56 3.13 20.82 -9.23
N MET A 57 2.03 20.37 -8.63
CA MET A 57 0.76 21.12 -8.59
C MET A 57 0.93 22.51 -8.00
N GLN A 58 1.72 22.66 -6.93
CA GLN A 58 2.02 23.97 -6.37
C GLN A 58 2.81 24.86 -7.34
N GLY A 59 3.77 24.30 -8.08
CA GLY A 59 4.48 25.04 -9.13
C GLY A 59 3.56 25.52 -10.24
N LEU A 60 2.65 24.67 -10.71
CA LEU A 60 1.66 25.02 -11.75
C LEU A 60 0.73 26.14 -11.28
N LEU A 61 0.20 26.04 -10.06
CA LEU A 61 -0.65 27.07 -9.48
C LEU A 61 0.09 28.41 -9.31
N MET A 62 1.36 28.39 -8.91
CA MET A 62 2.17 29.62 -8.86
C MET A 62 2.40 30.21 -10.26
N GLY A 63 2.59 29.36 -11.28
CA GLY A 63 2.71 29.79 -12.68
C GLY A 63 1.44 30.49 -13.20
N ASP A 64 0.27 30.04 -12.74
CA ASP A 64 -1.03 30.65 -13.02
C ASP A 64 -1.34 31.88 -12.15
N GLY A 65 -0.39 32.32 -11.31
CA GLY A 65 -0.51 33.52 -10.49
C GLY A 65 -1.08 33.31 -9.08
N PHE A 66 -1.29 32.07 -8.63
CA PHE A 66 -1.76 31.78 -7.28
C PHE A 66 -0.62 31.76 -6.25
N ALA A 67 -0.73 32.58 -5.21
CA ALA A 67 0.19 32.54 -4.07
C ALA A 67 -0.21 31.43 -3.08
N VAL A 68 0.20 30.18 -3.34
CA VAL A 68 -0.15 29.01 -2.51
C VAL A 68 1.06 28.18 -2.08
N GLY A 69 1.09 27.78 -0.81
CA GLY A 69 2.11 26.90 -0.26
C GLY A 69 1.80 25.41 -0.45
N ARG A 70 2.83 24.58 -0.58
CA ARG A 70 2.69 23.12 -0.81
C ARG A 70 1.79 22.42 0.21
N ARG A 71 1.88 22.77 1.50
CA ARG A 71 1.05 22.14 2.54
C ARG A 71 -0.44 22.40 2.31
N HIS A 72 -0.79 23.60 1.85
CA HIS A 72 -2.16 23.94 1.52
C HIS A 72 -2.64 23.11 0.31
N VAL A 73 -1.83 23.03 -0.75
CA VAL A 73 -2.13 22.17 -1.91
C VAL A 73 -2.35 20.70 -1.50
N VAL A 74 -1.51 20.15 -0.61
CA VAL A 74 -1.71 18.79 -0.06
C VAL A 74 -3.08 18.66 0.63
N THR A 75 -3.47 19.63 1.46
CA THR A 75 -4.75 19.62 2.16
C THR A 75 -5.92 19.66 1.18
N LEU A 76 -5.87 20.52 0.16
CA LEU A 76 -6.92 20.63 -0.85
C LEU A 76 -7.02 19.37 -1.70
N MET A 77 -5.89 18.84 -2.20
CA MET A 77 -5.87 17.58 -2.96
C MET A 77 -6.46 16.42 -2.16
N LYS A 78 -6.09 16.29 -0.87
CA LYS A 78 -6.69 15.28 0.03
C LYS A 78 -8.19 15.46 0.20
N ARG A 79 -8.64 16.71 0.37
CA ARG A 79 -10.07 17.05 0.51
C ARG A 79 -10.87 16.72 -0.76
N MET A 80 -10.25 16.88 -1.93
CA MET A 80 -10.85 16.57 -3.24
C MET A 80 -10.76 15.08 -3.59
N GLY A 81 -9.98 14.28 -2.85
CA GLY A 81 -9.70 12.89 -3.22
C GLY A 81 -8.76 12.76 -4.42
N ILE A 82 -7.99 13.81 -4.75
CA ILE A 82 -7.05 13.82 -5.86
C ILE A 82 -5.68 13.33 -5.38
N GLU A 83 -5.13 12.34 -6.10
CA GLU A 83 -3.78 11.85 -5.92
C GLU A 83 -3.03 11.77 -7.25
N ALA A 84 -1.70 11.80 -7.19
CA ALA A 84 -0.88 11.66 -8.40
C ALA A 84 -0.95 10.22 -8.92
N LEU A 85 -1.35 10.08 -10.18
CA LEU A 85 -1.43 8.80 -10.87
C LEU A 85 -0.09 8.49 -11.54
N TYR A 86 0.65 7.56 -10.97
CA TYR A 86 1.87 7.04 -11.57
C TYR A 86 1.58 5.73 -12.30
N ARG A 87 2.21 5.53 -13.46
CA ARG A 87 2.28 4.20 -14.09
C ARG A 87 3.08 3.28 -13.17
N LYS A 88 2.40 2.33 -12.53
CA LYS A 88 3.06 1.22 -11.84
C LYS A 88 3.40 0.13 -12.86
N PRO A 89 4.53 -0.56 -12.73
CA PRO A 89 4.80 -1.75 -13.54
C PRO A 89 3.65 -2.74 -13.38
N ASN A 90 3.04 -3.16 -14.49
CA ASN A 90 2.02 -4.20 -14.46
C ASN A 90 2.71 -5.57 -14.44
N THR A 91 3.19 -5.97 -13.26
CA THR A 91 3.87 -7.26 -13.06
C THR A 91 2.93 -8.46 -13.27
N SER A 92 1.62 -8.24 -13.34
CA SER A 92 0.62 -9.28 -13.59
C SER A 92 0.45 -9.62 -15.08
N LYS A 93 0.89 -8.76 -16.00
CA LYS A 93 0.86 -9.06 -17.44
C LYS A 93 2.21 -9.64 -17.87
N PRO A 94 2.26 -10.90 -18.34
CA PRO A 94 3.49 -11.45 -18.88
C PRO A 94 3.90 -10.65 -20.12
N ALA A 95 5.21 -10.46 -20.30
CA ALA A 95 5.73 -9.87 -21.53
C ALA A 95 5.39 -10.77 -22.73
N PRO A 96 5.17 -10.19 -23.93
CA PRO A 96 4.90 -10.98 -25.13
C PRO A 96 6.04 -11.98 -25.42
N GLY A 97 5.71 -13.21 -25.80
CA GLY A 97 6.69 -14.23 -26.20
C GLY A 97 7.21 -15.14 -25.09
N TYR A 98 6.83 -14.93 -23.83
CA TYR A 98 7.17 -15.84 -22.74
C TYR A 98 6.23 -17.04 -22.69
N LYS A 99 6.81 -18.24 -22.54
CA LYS A 99 6.05 -19.48 -22.38
C LYS A 99 5.28 -19.45 -21.04
N ILE A 100 3.97 -19.62 -21.11
CA ILE A 100 3.13 -19.81 -19.92
C ILE A 100 3.25 -21.28 -19.49
N TYR A 101 3.75 -21.51 -18.28
CA TYR A 101 3.81 -22.84 -17.69
C TYR A 101 2.47 -23.16 -17.00
N PRO A 102 1.98 -24.42 -17.08
CA PRO A 102 0.78 -24.81 -16.38
C PRO A 102 1.02 -24.72 -14.86
N TYR A 103 0.04 -24.19 -14.14
CA TYR A 103 0.06 -24.19 -12.68
C TYR A 103 -0.26 -25.60 -12.17
N LEU A 104 0.78 -26.35 -11.80
CA LEU A 104 0.68 -27.77 -11.45
C LEU A 104 -0.10 -28.05 -10.15
N LEU A 105 -0.24 -27.05 -9.28
CA LEU A 105 -0.98 -27.19 -8.03
C LEU A 105 -2.49 -26.95 -8.20
N ARG A 106 -2.98 -26.77 -9.42
CA ARG A 106 -4.40 -26.53 -9.69
C ARG A 106 -5.23 -27.75 -9.30
N GLY A 107 -6.18 -27.57 -8.39
CA GLY A 107 -7.07 -28.65 -7.94
C GLY A 107 -6.41 -29.62 -6.94
N LEU A 108 -5.17 -29.36 -6.52
CA LEU A 108 -4.52 -30.15 -5.48
C LEU A 108 -5.01 -29.68 -4.11
N THR A 109 -5.68 -30.57 -3.39
CA THR A 109 -5.96 -30.38 -1.96
C THR A 109 -4.67 -30.64 -1.17
N VAL A 110 -4.25 -29.65 -0.39
CA VAL A 110 -3.08 -29.75 0.51
C VAL A 110 -3.60 -30.02 1.91
N ASP A 111 -3.61 -31.28 2.33
CA ASP A 111 -4.28 -31.76 3.56
C ASP A 111 -3.31 -32.34 4.61
N ARG A 112 -2.01 -32.35 4.31
CA ARG A 112 -0.98 -32.80 5.24
C ARG A 112 0.32 -31.97 5.13
N PRO A 113 1.13 -31.92 6.20
CA PRO A 113 2.47 -31.34 6.14
C PRO A 113 3.35 -32.03 5.08
N ASN A 114 4.32 -31.29 4.54
CA ASN A 114 5.33 -31.73 3.58
C ASN A 114 4.78 -32.21 2.22
N GLN A 115 3.61 -31.72 1.83
CA GLN A 115 3.03 -32.00 0.51
C GLN A 115 3.36 -30.91 -0.52
N VAL A 116 3.37 -29.65 -0.10
CA VAL A 116 3.68 -28.49 -0.95
C VAL A 116 4.49 -27.49 -0.13
N TRP A 117 5.62 -27.07 -0.67
CA TRP A 117 6.46 -26.02 -0.09
C TRP A 117 6.43 -24.77 -0.99
N ALA A 118 6.52 -23.60 -0.37
CA ALA A 118 6.88 -22.37 -1.06
C ALA A 118 8.26 -21.90 -0.60
N MET A 119 8.95 -21.21 -1.49
CA MET A 119 10.17 -20.50 -1.16
C MET A 119 10.06 -19.09 -1.71
N ASP A 120 10.49 -18.11 -0.92
CA ASP A 120 10.54 -16.72 -1.34
C ASP A 120 11.78 -16.03 -0.74
N ILE A 121 12.19 -14.92 -1.36
CA ILE A 121 13.29 -14.07 -0.91
C ILE A 121 12.73 -12.69 -0.58
N THR A 122 12.94 -12.23 0.65
CA THR A 122 12.51 -10.91 1.10
C THR A 122 13.71 -10.06 1.54
N CYS A 123 13.66 -8.76 1.22
CA CYS A 123 14.64 -7.78 1.68
C CYS A 123 14.25 -7.26 3.07
N ILE A 124 15.15 -7.40 4.03
CA ILE A 124 15.01 -6.88 5.39
C ILE A 124 15.78 -5.55 5.49
N PRO A 125 15.10 -4.42 5.74
CA PRO A 125 15.77 -3.13 5.94
C PRO A 125 16.65 -3.13 7.19
N MET A 126 17.87 -2.61 7.06
CA MET A 126 18.80 -2.40 8.17
C MET A 126 19.09 -0.90 8.36
N ALA A 127 19.71 -0.55 9.48
CA ALA A 127 20.15 0.84 9.73
C ALA A 127 21.07 1.38 8.61
N ARG A 128 21.83 0.49 7.95
CA ARG A 128 22.60 0.78 6.73
C ARG A 128 22.42 -0.37 5.75
N GLY A 129 21.65 -0.14 4.68
CA GLY A 129 21.42 -1.12 3.61
C GLY A 129 20.32 -2.14 3.93
N PHE A 130 20.43 -3.33 3.34
CA PHE A 130 19.44 -4.41 3.43
C PHE A 130 20.15 -5.77 3.51
N VAL A 131 19.47 -6.75 4.11
CA VAL A 131 19.87 -8.17 4.07
C VAL A 131 18.76 -8.94 3.37
N TYR A 132 19.12 -9.97 2.61
CA TYR A 132 18.20 -10.85 1.92
C TYR A 132 17.94 -12.10 2.77
N LEU A 133 16.68 -12.40 3.05
CA LEU A 133 16.23 -13.62 3.71
C LEU A 133 15.57 -14.52 2.69
N ALA A 134 16.11 -15.72 2.49
CA ALA A 134 15.44 -16.81 1.78
C ALA A 134 14.83 -17.75 2.82
N ALA A 135 13.56 -18.10 2.65
CA ALA A 135 12.85 -19.00 3.55
C ALA A 135 12.04 -20.03 2.76
N VAL A 136 12.16 -21.30 3.16
CA VAL A 136 11.32 -22.41 2.68
C VAL A 136 10.21 -22.65 3.71
N VAL A 137 8.97 -22.63 3.27
CA VAL A 137 7.78 -22.71 4.13
C VAL A 137 6.85 -23.82 3.65
N ASP A 138 6.44 -24.68 4.57
CA ASP A 138 5.41 -25.68 4.31
C ASP A 138 4.01 -25.03 4.22
N TRP A 139 3.26 -25.36 3.17
CA TRP A 139 1.96 -24.72 2.91
C TRP A 139 0.90 -25.09 3.96
N PHE A 140 0.88 -26.34 4.42
CA PHE A 140 -0.13 -26.83 5.33
C PHE A 140 0.10 -26.31 6.75
N SER A 141 1.28 -26.58 7.31
CA SER A 141 1.63 -26.25 8.69
C SER A 141 2.07 -24.79 8.89
N ARG A 142 2.34 -24.06 7.79
CA ARG A 142 2.92 -22.71 7.81
C ARG A 142 4.29 -22.62 8.48
N LYS A 143 4.93 -23.76 8.75
CA LYS A 143 6.24 -23.82 9.39
C LYS A 143 7.33 -23.41 8.42
N VAL A 144 8.26 -22.57 8.88
CA VAL A 144 9.53 -22.34 8.19
C VAL A 144 10.39 -23.59 8.37
N LEU A 145 10.68 -24.29 7.29
CA LEU A 145 11.45 -25.54 7.28
C LEU A 145 12.95 -25.26 7.36
N ALA A 146 13.43 -24.31 6.56
CA ALA A 146 14.80 -23.85 6.55
C ALA A 146 14.86 -22.40 6.05
N TRP A 147 15.94 -21.69 6.40
CA TRP A 147 16.17 -20.32 5.97
C TRP A 147 17.65 -19.97 5.94
N ARG A 148 18.01 -18.96 5.14
CA ARG A 148 19.37 -18.41 5.05
C ARG A 148 19.32 -16.90 4.86
N LEU A 149 20.36 -16.22 5.36
CA LEU A 149 20.57 -14.79 5.16
C LEU A 149 21.78 -14.56 4.25
N SER A 150 21.70 -13.54 3.42
CA SER A 150 22.84 -13.05 2.63
C SER A 150 22.82 -11.53 2.55
N ILE A 151 24.00 -10.92 2.51
CA ILE A 151 24.17 -9.48 2.23
C ILE A 151 24.21 -9.18 0.72
N THR A 152 24.08 -10.21 -0.12
CA THR A 152 24.01 -10.10 -1.59
C THR A 152 22.86 -10.93 -2.13
N LEU A 153 22.30 -10.51 -3.28
CA LEU A 153 21.27 -11.27 -3.98
C LEU A 153 21.90 -12.37 -4.87
N GLY A 154 22.68 -13.25 -4.25
CA GLY A 154 23.29 -14.43 -4.89
C GLY A 154 22.38 -15.66 -4.86
N THR A 155 22.71 -16.70 -5.60
CA THR A 155 21.93 -17.96 -5.64
C THR A 155 22.26 -18.91 -4.50
N ASP A 156 23.48 -18.85 -3.98
CA ASP A 156 24.06 -19.91 -3.14
C ASP A 156 23.26 -20.11 -1.84
N PHE A 157 22.94 -19.02 -1.14
CA PHE A 157 22.16 -19.09 0.10
C PHE A 157 20.72 -19.60 -0.11
N CYS A 158 20.16 -19.44 -1.31
CA CYS A 158 18.86 -19.98 -1.66
C CYS A 158 18.92 -21.50 -1.86
N ILE A 159 19.96 -21.98 -2.54
CA ILE A 159 20.22 -23.41 -2.74
C ILE A 159 20.45 -24.09 -1.38
N GLU A 160 21.29 -23.51 -0.53
CA GLU A 160 21.55 -24.05 0.81
C GLU A 160 20.29 -24.16 1.67
N ALA A 161 19.40 -23.15 1.63
CA ALA A 161 18.14 -23.19 2.35
C ALA A 161 17.24 -24.34 1.84
N LEU A 162 17.19 -24.55 0.53
CA LEU A 162 16.41 -25.63 -0.08
C LEU A 162 17.00 -27.01 0.23
N GLU A 163 18.31 -27.17 0.09
CA GLU A 163 19.01 -28.43 0.38
C GLU A 163 18.85 -28.83 1.85
N GLU A 164 18.94 -27.89 2.79
CA GLU A 164 18.65 -28.18 4.21
C GLU A 164 17.20 -28.64 4.41
N ALA A 165 16.23 -27.96 3.79
CA ALA A 165 14.83 -28.36 3.91
C ALA A 165 14.61 -29.80 3.39
N LEU A 166 15.17 -30.13 2.22
CA LEU A 166 15.09 -31.45 1.62
C LEU A 166 15.80 -32.54 2.44
N ALA A 167 16.90 -32.20 3.11
CA ALA A 167 17.63 -33.17 3.95
C ALA A 167 16.90 -33.51 5.25
N ARG A 168 16.00 -32.64 5.72
CA ARG A 168 15.36 -32.73 7.05
C ARG A 168 13.88 -33.12 7.04
N PHE A 169 13.16 -32.87 5.94
CA PHE A 169 11.69 -32.93 5.87
C PHE A 169 11.20 -33.65 4.62
#